data_AF-A0A0F7PCA1-F1
#
_entry.id   AF-A0A0F7PCA1-F1
#
_cell.length_a   1.000
_cell.length_b   1.000
_cell.length_c   1.000
_cell.angle_alpha   90.00
_cell.angle_beta   90.00
_cell.angle_gamma   90.00
#
_symmetry.space_group_name_H-M   'P 1'
#
loop_
_entity.id
_entity.type
_entity.pdbx_description
1 polymer ?
#
loop_
_entity_poly.entity_id
_entity_poly.type
_entity_poly.pdbx_seq_one_letter_code
_entity_poly.pdbx_strand_id
1 'polypeptide(L)'
;MDTTIDLDDDVSLAVRRMQRARGLDSASEVLRRELDLAPDASVEKLVSSLPGELRAAIVVADETTTDCKYVRDVDQTVQTILYREPVDERVMLELTIEDGSFTVRGLDAAGSMVDVAGGRAEDGQVTFWTAAVSDVEADDVVTAFHEHCKQTYRTWAFQEPWLSGCGVAKWKGLKID
;
A
#
# COMPACT_ATOMS: atom_id res chain seq x y z
N MET A 1 16.78 -2.02 -8.50
CA MET A 1 17.45 -1.28 -9.59
C MET A 1 16.57 -0.08 -9.86
N ASP A 2 16.94 1.09 -9.37
CA ASP A 2 16.19 2.31 -9.68
C ASP A 2 16.37 2.61 -11.17
N THR A 3 15.28 2.54 -11.92
CA THR A 3 15.30 2.82 -13.35
C THR A 3 15.02 4.31 -13.50
N THR A 4 16.07 5.11 -13.50
CA THR A 4 15.96 6.53 -13.82
C THR A 4 15.68 6.67 -15.31
N ILE A 5 14.47 7.13 -15.65
CA ILE A 5 14.11 7.44 -17.02
C ILE A 5 14.46 8.90 -17.26
N ASP A 6 15.49 9.14 -18.06
CA ASP A 6 15.83 10.49 -18.52
C ASP A 6 14.77 10.95 -19.53
N LEU A 7 13.96 11.92 -19.12
CA LEU A 7 12.99 12.59 -19.99
C LEU A 7 13.69 13.71 -20.73
N ASP A 8 13.42 13.81 -22.04
CA ASP A 8 13.84 14.94 -22.85
C ASP A 8 13.33 16.28 -22.26
N ASP A 9 14.06 17.37 -22.45
CA ASP A 9 13.74 18.69 -21.89
C ASP A 9 12.33 19.17 -22.30
N ASP A 10 11.92 18.85 -23.53
CA ASP A 10 10.59 19.22 -24.03
C ASP A 10 9.47 18.42 -23.34
N VAL A 11 9.72 17.14 -23.07
CA VAL A 11 8.78 16.26 -22.36
C VAL A 11 8.70 16.66 -20.88
N SER A 12 9.84 16.93 -20.26
CA SER A 12 9.93 17.43 -18.88
C SER A 12 9.16 18.74 -18.70
N LEU A 13 9.27 19.66 -19.66
CA LEU A 13 8.52 20.92 -19.64
C LEU A 13 7.01 20.71 -19.82
N ALA A 14 6.61 19.81 -20.72
CA ALA A 14 5.21 19.45 -20.93
C ALA A 14 4.60 18.82 -19.66
N VAL A 15 5.31 17.88 -19.03
CA VAL A 15 4.90 17.22 -17.79
C VAL A 15 4.74 18.24 -16.66
N ARG A 16 5.69 19.16 -16.47
CA ARG A 16 5.58 20.24 -15.47
C ARG A 16 4.41 21.18 -15.72
N ARG A 17 4.09 21.48 -16.98
CA ARG A 17 2.92 22.29 -17.34
C ARG A 17 1.62 21.58 -16.99
N MET A 18 1.52 20.28 -17.29
CA MET A 18 0.36 19.46 -16.95
C MET A 18 0.21 19.29 -15.44
N GLN A 19 1.33 19.10 -14.72
CA GLN A 19 1.37 19.04 -13.26
C GLN A 19 0.75 20.31 -12.64
N ARG A 20 1.19 21.49 -13.08
CA ARG A 20 0.65 22.78 -12.60
C ARG A 20 -0.79 23.02 -13.01
N ALA A 21 -1.15 22.67 -14.24
CA ALA A 21 -2.50 22.88 -14.76
C ALA A 21 -3.55 22.02 -14.05
N ARG A 22 -3.14 20.86 -13.52
CA ARG A 22 -4.02 19.86 -12.90
C ARG A 22 -3.84 19.71 -11.39
N GLY A 23 -2.88 20.42 -10.79
CA GLY A 23 -2.61 20.37 -9.35
C GLY A 23 -2.12 19.01 -8.88
N LEU A 24 -1.30 18.33 -9.69
CA LEU A 24 -0.75 17.01 -9.35
C LEU A 24 0.58 17.16 -8.60
N ASP A 25 0.88 16.22 -7.71
CA ASP A 25 2.01 16.34 -6.79
C ASP A 25 3.31 15.81 -7.41
N SER A 26 3.23 14.99 -8.48
CA SER A 26 4.41 14.46 -9.17
C SER A 26 4.28 14.35 -10.69
N ALA A 27 5.44 14.27 -11.36
CA ALA A 27 5.55 13.94 -12.78
C ALA A 27 5.03 12.53 -13.09
N SER A 28 5.21 11.58 -12.17
CA SER A 28 4.73 10.21 -12.29
C SER A 28 3.20 10.15 -12.32
N GLU A 29 2.50 10.94 -11.51
CA GLU A 29 1.03 11.06 -11.57
C GLU A 29 0.54 11.62 -12.91
N VAL A 30 1.24 12.63 -13.43
CA VAL A 30 0.94 13.20 -14.75
C VAL A 30 1.08 12.12 -15.82
N LEU A 31 2.20 11.39 -15.83
CA LEU A 31 2.46 10.35 -16.82
C LEU A 31 1.46 9.19 -16.71
N ARG A 32 1.16 8.72 -15.50
CA ARG A 32 0.13 7.67 -15.29
C ARG A 32 -1.23 8.10 -15.83
N ARG A 33 -1.61 9.36 -15.63
CA ARG A 33 -2.90 9.90 -16.05
C ARG A 33 -2.99 10.21 -17.54
N GLU A 34 -1.90 10.67 -18.16
CA GLU A 34 -1.85 10.92 -19.61
C GLU A 34 -1.69 9.64 -20.44
N LEU A 35 -1.07 8.61 -19.87
CA LEU A 35 -0.92 7.30 -20.53
C LEU A 35 -2.15 6.38 -20.34
N ASP A 36 -3.23 6.90 -19.73
CA ASP A 36 -4.44 6.14 -19.38
C ASP A 36 -4.13 4.84 -18.63
N LEU A 37 -3.05 4.84 -17.84
CA LEU A 37 -2.73 3.80 -16.87
C LEU A 37 -3.66 4.03 -15.67
N ALA A 38 -4.95 3.76 -15.85
CA ALA A 38 -5.89 3.72 -14.74
C ALA A 38 -5.38 2.63 -13.78
N PRO A 39 -4.97 2.99 -12.54
CA PRO A 39 -4.50 2.00 -11.58
C PRO A 39 -5.57 0.92 -11.34
N ASP A 40 -6.85 1.29 -11.41
CA ASP A 40 -7.98 0.36 -11.28
C ASP A 40 -8.01 -0.70 -12.39
N ALA A 41 -7.83 -0.33 -13.66
CA ALA A 41 -7.81 -1.30 -14.77
C ALA A 41 -6.61 -2.26 -14.68
N SER A 42 -5.49 -1.79 -14.11
CA SER A 42 -4.30 -2.61 -13.89
C SER A 42 -4.49 -3.58 -12.72
N VAL A 43 -5.10 -3.12 -11.63
CA VAL A 43 -5.49 -3.98 -10.50
C VAL A 43 -6.49 -5.03 -10.96
N GLU A 44 -7.55 -4.64 -11.68
CA GLU A 44 -8.54 -5.58 -12.23
C GLU A 44 -7.89 -6.69 -13.06
N LYS A 45 -6.92 -6.32 -13.91
CA LYS A 45 -6.16 -7.28 -14.71
C LYS A 45 -5.34 -8.22 -13.83
N LEU A 46 -4.66 -7.71 -12.80
CA LEU A 46 -3.89 -8.55 -11.88
C LEU A 46 -4.76 -9.52 -11.10
N VAL A 47 -5.87 -9.04 -10.53
CA VAL A 47 -6.76 -9.88 -9.72
C VAL A 47 -7.62 -10.81 -10.57
N SER A 48 -7.69 -10.62 -11.89
CA SER A 48 -8.46 -11.47 -12.81
C SER A 48 -7.94 -12.90 -12.91
N SER A 49 -6.65 -13.14 -12.58
CA SER A 49 -6.07 -14.48 -12.52
C SER A 49 -6.50 -15.26 -11.27
N LEU A 50 -7.02 -14.57 -10.24
CA LEU A 50 -7.40 -15.20 -8.99
C LEU A 50 -8.79 -15.86 -9.08
N PRO A 51 -8.98 -17.01 -8.39
CA PRO A 51 -10.30 -17.58 -8.10
C PRO A 51 -11.26 -16.54 -7.47
N GLY A 52 -12.56 -16.74 -7.67
CA GLY A 52 -13.58 -15.76 -7.29
C GLY A 52 -13.54 -15.32 -5.82
N GLU A 53 -13.29 -16.24 -4.89
CA GLU A 53 -13.21 -15.94 -3.45
C GLU A 53 -11.95 -15.14 -3.10
N LEU A 54 -10.77 -15.55 -3.61
CA LEU A 54 -9.52 -14.81 -3.42
C LEU A 54 -9.60 -13.41 -4.02
N ARG A 55 -10.18 -13.30 -5.22
CA ARG A 55 -10.40 -12.02 -5.90
C ARG A 55 -11.34 -11.11 -5.11
N ALA A 56 -12.42 -11.64 -4.55
CA ALA A 56 -13.35 -10.85 -3.75
C ALA A 56 -12.67 -10.29 -2.50
N ALA A 57 -11.93 -11.12 -1.77
CA ALA A 57 -11.18 -10.70 -0.59
C ALA A 57 -10.18 -9.57 -0.92
N ILE A 58 -9.46 -9.71 -2.04
CA ILE A 58 -8.42 -8.75 -2.41
C ILE A 58 -8.97 -7.41 -2.89
N VAL A 59 -10.11 -7.40 -3.59
CA VAL A 59 -10.76 -6.17 -4.04
C VAL A 59 -11.26 -5.38 -2.85
N VAL A 60 -11.94 -6.04 -1.90
CA VAL A 60 -12.40 -5.39 -0.66
C VAL A 60 -11.21 -4.88 0.14
N ALA A 61 -10.15 -5.69 0.27
CA ALA A 61 -8.90 -5.31 0.91
C ALA A 61 -8.30 -4.04 0.28
N ASP A 62 -8.11 -4.00 -1.04
CA ASP A 62 -7.58 -2.82 -1.77
C ASP A 62 -8.46 -1.58 -1.52
N GLU A 63 -9.78 -1.71 -1.60
CA GLU A 63 -10.71 -0.61 -1.34
C GLU A 63 -10.55 -0.03 0.08
N THR A 64 -10.29 -0.87 1.09
CA THR A 64 -10.07 -0.37 2.47
C THR A 64 -8.80 0.47 2.62
N THR A 65 -7.84 0.35 1.71
CA THR A 65 -6.60 1.16 1.76
C THR A 65 -6.84 2.62 1.39
N THR A 66 -7.99 2.96 0.80
CA THR A 66 -8.36 4.36 0.47
C THR A 66 -8.46 5.26 1.70
N ASP A 67 -8.70 4.68 2.89
CA ASP A 67 -8.64 5.36 4.19
C ASP A 67 -7.20 5.82 4.54
N CYS A 68 -6.19 5.16 3.97
CA CYS A 68 -4.78 5.46 4.16
C CYS A 68 -4.32 6.37 3.00
N LYS A 69 -3.61 7.47 3.29
CA LYS A 69 -3.15 8.44 2.27
C LYS A 69 -1.95 7.93 1.47
N TYR A 70 -2.00 6.70 0.98
CA TYR A 70 -0.93 6.11 0.20
C TYR A 70 -1.08 6.42 -1.29
N VAL A 71 0.06 6.52 -1.96
CA VAL A 71 0.13 6.49 -3.42
C VAL A 71 0.16 5.02 -3.84
N ARG A 72 -0.86 4.59 -4.59
CA ARG A 72 -0.93 3.25 -5.17
C ARG A 72 -0.13 3.18 -6.46
N ASP A 73 0.66 2.12 -6.62
CA ASP A 73 1.44 1.81 -7.81
C ASP A 73 1.28 0.33 -8.17
N VAL A 74 1.30 0.01 -9.46
CA VAL A 74 1.04 -1.35 -9.94
C VAL A 74 2.20 -1.80 -10.82
N ASP A 75 2.93 -2.82 -10.36
CA ASP A 75 3.95 -3.49 -11.16
C ASP A 75 3.36 -4.76 -11.78
N GLN A 76 3.02 -4.67 -13.07
CA GLN A 76 2.47 -5.79 -13.82
C GLN A 76 3.50 -6.88 -14.15
N THR A 77 4.80 -6.61 -14.01
CA THR A 77 5.87 -7.55 -14.31
C THR A 77 6.00 -8.60 -13.22
N VAL A 78 5.91 -8.16 -11.98
CA VAL A 78 5.97 -9.03 -10.78
C VAL A 78 4.60 -9.26 -10.15
N GLN A 79 3.53 -8.75 -10.78
CA GLN A 79 2.14 -8.90 -10.32
C GLN A 79 1.90 -8.35 -8.91
N THR A 80 2.43 -7.16 -8.65
CA THR A 80 2.43 -6.54 -7.32
C THR A 80 1.72 -5.19 -7.33
N ILE A 81 0.91 -4.93 -6.30
CA ILE A 81 0.36 -3.62 -5.96
C ILE A 81 1.16 -3.08 -4.78
N LEU A 82 1.74 -1.90 -4.95
CA LEU A 82 2.54 -1.20 -3.94
C LEU A 82 1.78 0.01 -3.41
N TYR A 83 1.75 0.16 -2.10
CA TYR A 83 1.20 1.34 -1.44
C TYR A 83 2.34 2.10 -0.78
N ARG A 84 2.58 3.32 -1.28
CA ARG A 84 3.73 4.13 -0.89
C ARG A 84 3.32 5.37 -0.10
N GLU A 85 4.18 5.81 0.80
CA GLU A 85 4.04 7.13 1.41
C GLU A 85 4.26 8.23 0.36
N PRO A 86 3.40 9.26 0.26
CA PRO A 86 3.52 10.30 -0.78
C PRO A 86 4.80 11.13 -0.70
N VAL A 87 5.40 11.23 0.50
CA VAL A 87 6.50 12.19 0.77
C VAL A 87 7.86 11.60 0.43
N ASP A 88 8.16 10.39 0.90
CA ASP A 88 9.47 9.75 0.72
C ASP A 88 9.42 8.52 -0.21
N GLU A 89 8.26 8.25 -0.81
CA GLU A 89 7.97 7.11 -1.70
C GLU A 89 8.25 5.73 -1.09
N ARG A 90 8.39 5.65 0.24
CA ARG A 90 8.63 4.40 0.94
C ARG A 90 7.46 3.45 0.77
N VAL A 91 7.75 2.18 0.50
CA VAL A 91 6.73 1.13 0.45
C VAL A 91 6.24 0.84 1.86
N MET A 92 4.95 1.05 2.07
CA MET A 92 4.27 0.86 3.35
C MET A 92 3.56 -0.49 3.37
N LEU A 93 2.95 -0.86 2.25
CA LEU A 93 2.33 -2.16 2.04
C LEU A 93 2.66 -2.66 0.63
N GLU A 94 2.73 -3.96 0.50
CA GLU A 94 2.97 -4.70 -0.73
C GLU A 94 1.93 -5.82 -0.82
N LEU A 95 1.28 -5.94 -1.96
CA LEU A 95 0.32 -6.99 -2.26
C LEU A 95 0.79 -7.70 -3.51
N THR A 96 1.30 -8.92 -3.34
CA THR A 96 1.80 -9.75 -4.44
C THR A 96 0.74 -10.76 -4.80
N ILE A 97 0.44 -10.86 -6.10
CA ILE A 97 -0.51 -11.80 -6.68
C ILE A 97 0.29 -12.82 -7.47
N GLU A 98 0.06 -14.09 -7.19
CA GLU A 98 0.65 -15.22 -7.90
C GLU A 98 -0.47 -16.12 -8.43
N ASP A 99 -0.10 -17.12 -9.23
CA ASP A 99 -1.08 -18.07 -9.76
C ASP A 99 -1.79 -18.81 -8.60
N GLY A 100 -3.08 -18.52 -8.43
CA GLY A 100 -3.91 -19.10 -7.37
C GLY A 100 -3.61 -18.60 -5.95
N SER A 101 -2.81 -17.55 -5.74
CA SER A 101 -2.58 -17.04 -4.38
C SER A 101 -2.28 -15.53 -4.34
N PHE A 102 -2.46 -14.94 -3.17
CA PHE A 102 -1.97 -13.59 -2.89
C PHE A 102 -1.31 -13.54 -1.53
N THR A 103 -0.32 -12.66 -1.39
CA THR A 103 0.35 -12.38 -0.13
C THR A 103 0.41 -10.88 0.10
N VAL A 104 0.07 -10.46 1.31
CA VAL A 104 0.13 -9.09 1.77
C VAL A 104 1.26 -8.95 2.77
N ARG A 105 2.15 -8.00 2.50
CA ARG A 105 3.25 -7.63 3.39
C ARG A 105 3.13 -6.17 3.76
N GLY A 106 3.54 -5.83 4.98
CA GLY A 106 3.46 -4.48 5.51
C GLY A 106 4.71 -4.10 6.26
N LEU A 107 5.01 -2.80 6.27
CA LEU A 107 6.15 -2.25 6.98
C LEU A 107 5.86 -2.20 8.49
N ASP A 108 6.68 -2.90 9.26
CA ASP A 108 6.60 -2.91 10.72
C ASP A 108 7.23 -1.66 11.36
N ALA A 109 7.18 -1.58 12.69
CA ALA A 109 7.76 -0.48 13.46
C ALA A 109 9.31 -0.45 13.43
N ALA A 110 9.95 -1.56 13.05
CA ALA A 110 11.40 -1.64 12.86
C ALA A 110 11.83 -1.25 11.43
N GLY A 111 10.88 -0.98 10.53
CA GLY A 111 11.13 -0.65 9.13
C GLY A 111 11.39 -1.88 8.25
N SER A 112 10.94 -3.06 8.67
CA SER A 112 11.04 -4.31 7.92
C SER A 112 9.70 -4.70 7.31
N MET A 113 9.71 -5.25 6.09
CA MET A 113 8.50 -5.81 5.46
C MET A 113 8.20 -7.18 6.04
N VAL A 114 7.06 -7.30 6.72
CA VAL A 114 6.60 -8.55 7.36
C VAL A 114 5.29 -9.02 6.74
N ASP A 115 5.05 -10.32 6.78
CA ASP A 115 3.79 -10.89 6.29
C ASP A 115 2.64 -10.47 7.21
N VAL A 116 1.53 -10.06 6.60
CA VAL A 116 0.34 -9.54 7.29
C VAL A 116 -0.82 -10.49 7.10
N ALA A 117 -1.09 -10.86 5.86
CA ALA A 117 -2.20 -11.73 5.51
C ALA A 117 -2.02 -12.34 4.11
N GLY A 118 -2.85 -13.30 3.74
CA GLY A 118 -2.83 -13.88 2.42
C GLY A 118 -3.95 -14.89 2.19
N GLY A 119 -4.00 -15.41 0.98
CA GLY A 119 -4.92 -16.48 0.60
C GLY A 119 -4.37 -17.32 -0.53
N ARG A 120 -4.71 -18.60 -0.55
CA ARG A 120 -4.27 -19.57 -1.57
C ARG A 120 -5.40 -20.52 -1.91
N ALA A 121 -5.50 -20.83 -3.19
CA ALA A 121 -6.35 -21.88 -3.71
C ALA A 121 -5.48 -23.10 -4.04
N GLU A 122 -5.78 -24.24 -3.43
CA GLU A 122 -5.10 -25.51 -3.67
C GLU A 122 -6.16 -26.62 -3.69
N ASP A 123 -6.08 -27.53 -4.67
CA ASP A 123 -7.01 -28.67 -4.81
C ASP A 123 -8.51 -28.32 -4.77
N GLY A 124 -8.87 -27.12 -5.26
CA GLY A 124 -10.25 -26.63 -5.28
C GLY A 124 -10.76 -26.12 -3.93
N GLN A 125 -9.89 -26.02 -2.92
CA GLN A 125 -10.17 -25.38 -1.65
C GLN A 125 -9.43 -24.05 -1.56
N VAL A 126 -10.11 -23.04 -1.03
CA VAL A 126 -9.51 -21.74 -0.73
C VAL A 126 -9.20 -21.70 0.76
N THR A 127 -7.97 -21.34 1.10
CA THR A 127 -7.52 -21.15 2.47
C THR A 127 -6.98 -19.74 2.63
N PHE A 128 -7.30 -19.13 3.77
CA PHE A 128 -6.88 -17.79 4.13
C PHE A 128 -6.01 -17.83 5.37
N TRP A 129 -5.12 -16.84 5.52
CA TRP A 129 -4.29 -16.69 6.71
C TRP A 129 -4.02 -15.24 7.05
N THR A 130 -3.73 -15.00 8.33
CA THR A 130 -3.10 -13.79 8.85
C THR A 130 -1.68 -14.12 9.30
N ALA A 131 -0.91 -13.12 9.68
CA ALA A 131 0.41 -13.29 10.30
C ALA A 131 0.40 -14.18 11.54
N ALA A 132 -0.73 -14.25 12.25
CA ALA A 132 -0.85 -14.97 13.52
C ALA A 132 -1.43 -16.38 13.37
N VAL A 133 -2.35 -16.57 12.42
CA VAL A 133 -3.20 -17.78 12.34
C VAL A 133 -3.50 -18.12 10.89
N SER A 134 -3.48 -19.41 10.57
CA SER A 134 -3.96 -19.98 9.29
C SER A 134 -5.38 -20.53 9.44
N ASP A 135 -6.07 -20.73 8.31
CA ASP A 135 -7.45 -21.23 8.27
C ASP A 135 -8.44 -20.27 8.94
N VAL A 136 -8.34 -19.00 8.52
CA VAL A 136 -9.23 -17.91 8.97
C VAL A 136 -10.30 -17.62 7.91
N GLU A 137 -11.29 -16.79 8.25
CA GLU A 137 -12.27 -16.32 7.26
C GLU A 137 -11.65 -15.22 6.37
N ALA A 138 -12.22 -15.02 5.18
CA ALA A 138 -11.79 -13.93 4.29
C ALA A 138 -11.91 -12.54 4.95
N ASP A 139 -12.93 -12.35 5.79
CA ASP A 139 -13.15 -11.10 6.53
C ASP A 139 -12.01 -10.82 7.54
N ASP A 140 -11.40 -11.86 8.11
CA ASP A 140 -10.26 -11.70 9.02
C ASP A 140 -9.01 -11.24 8.27
N VAL A 141 -8.82 -11.71 7.03
CA VAL A 141 -7.74 -11.25 6.15
C VAL A 141 -7.90 -9.78 5.79
N VAL A 142 -9.10 -9.38 5.37
CA VAL A 142 -9.43 -7.98 5.05
C VAL A 142 -9.21 -7.10 6.29
N THR A 143 -9.67 -7.56 7.45
CA THR A 143 -9.49 -6.84 8.72
C THR A 143 -8.02 -6.69 9.08
N ALA A 144 -7.24 -7.78 9.02
CA ALA A 144 -5.81 -7.75 9.32
C ALA A 144 -5.05 -6.80 8.39
N PHE A 145 -5.36 -6.81 7.10
CA PHE A 145 -4.75 -5.89 6.14
C PHE A 145 -5.10 -4.43 6.45
N HIS A 146 -6.37 -4.15 6.70
CA HIS A 146 -6.86 -2.81 6.96
C HIS A 146 -6.32 -2.24 8.29
N GLU A 147 -6.29 -3.05 9.35
CA GLU A 147 -5.70 -2.67 10.62
C GLU A 147 -4.20 -2.38 10.49
N HIS A 148 -3.47 -3.23 9.76
CA HIS A 148 -2.06 -3.00 9.49
C HIS A 148 -1.85 -1.72 8.67
N CYS A 149 -2.66 -1.47 7.63
CA CYS A 149 -2.64 -0.23 6.85
C CYS A 149 -2.74 1.01 7.74
N LYS A 150 -3.72 1.00 8.66
CA LYS A 150 -3.95 2.08 9.63
C LYS A 150 -2.81 2.20 10.64
N GLN A 151 -2.28 1.09 11.13
CA GLN A 151 -1.18 1.09 12.09
C GLN A 151 0.11 1.61 11.48
N THR A 152 0.49 1.13 10.29
CA THR A 152 1.67 1.58 9.55
C THR A 152 1.53 3.06 9.22
N TYR A 153 0.36 3.51 8.74
CA TYR A 153 0.11 4.93 8.48
C TYR A 153 0.29 5.76 9.75
N ARG A 154 -0.32 5.35 10.88
CA ARG A 154 -0.19 6.07 12.16
C ARG A 154 1.25 6.08 12.68
N THR A 155 2.00 5.01 12.50
CA THR A 155 3.36 4.89 13.02
C THR A 155 4.32 5.81 12.28
N TRP A 156 4.15 5.93 10.96
CA TRP A 156 5.10 6.62 10.11
C TRP A 156 4.64 8.03 9.71
N ALA A 157 3.35 8.28 9.49
CA ALA A 157 2.83 9.62 9.19
C ALA A 157 2.94 10.60 10.37
N PHE A 158 3.11 10.11 11.61
CA PHE A 158 3.30 10.94 12.80
C PHE A 158 4.75 10.95 13.33
N GLN A 159 5.71 10.37 12.61
CA GLN A 159 7.14 10.46 12.93
C GLN A 159 7.78 11.79 12.43
N GLU A 160 7.01 12.87 12.31
CA GLU A 160 7.56 14.19 12.04
C GLU A 160 8.50 14.63 13.19
N PRO A 161 9.74 15.07 12.89
CA PRO A 161 10.73 15.46 13.91
C PRO A 161 10.28 16.57 14.86
N TRP A 162 9.24 17.35 14.52
CA TRP A 162 8.76 18.44 15.35
C TRP A 162 7.82 18.03 16.50
N LEU A 163 7.24 16.82 16.48
CA LEU A 163 6.45 16.30 17.61
C LEU A 163 7.33 15.61 18.66
N SER A 164 8.55 15.23 18.29
CA SER A 164 9.61 14.82 19.21
C SER A 164 10.10 15.95 20.13
N GLY A 165 9.63 17.19 19.92
CA GLY A 165 9.82 18.33 20.82
C GLY A 165 8.78 18.43 21.94
N CYS A 166 7.65 17.70 21.87
CA CYS A 166 6.71 17.62 22.99
C CYS A 166 7.10 16.43 23.86
N GLY A 167 7.94 16.73 24.85
CA GLY A 167 8.51 15.78 25.78
C GLY A 167 7.49 14.77 26.31
N VAL A 168 7.98 13.55 26.47
CA VAL A 168 7.53 12.62 27.50
C VAL A 168 7.50 13.39 28.81
N ALA A 169 6.34 13.97 29.14
CA ALA A 169 6.07 14.43 30.48
C ALA A 169 6.07 13.16 31.33
N LYS A 170 7.22 12.85 31.91
CA LYS A 170 7.33 11.94 33.04
C LYS A 170 6.32 12.44 34.07
N TRP A 171 5.21 11.73 34.20
CA TRP A 171 4.32 11.84 35.35
C TRP A 171 5.12 11.38 36.57
N LYS A 172 5.89 12.31 37.16
CA LYS A 172 6.35 12.20 38.54
C LYS A 172 5.26 12.83 39.39
N GLY A 173 4.65 12.00 40.22
CA GLY A 173 3.49 12.33 41.05
C GLY A 173 3.61 13.67 41.75
N LEU A 174 2.63 14.52 41.51
CA LEU A 174 2.30 15.62 42.39
C LEU A 174 1.41 15.04 43.48
N LYS A 175 1.96 14.86 44.69
CA LYS A 175 1.15 14.71 45.89
C LYS A 175 0.51 16.06 46.18
N ILE A 176 -0.80 16.05 46.34
CA ILE A 176 -1.57 17.17 46.87
C ILE A 176 -1.61 16.96 48.39
N ASP A 177 -0.99 17.88 49.12
CA ASP A 177 -1.33 18.25 50.50
C ASP A 177 -1.48 19.78 50.53
#